data_AF-A0A4T9T785-F1
#
_entry.id   AF-A0A4T9T785-F1
#
_cell.length_a   1.000
_cell.length_b   1.000
_cell.length_c   1.000
_cell.angle_alpha   90.00
_cell.angle_beta   90.00
_cell.angle_gamma   90.00
#
_symmetry.space_group_name_H-M   'P 1'
#
loop_
_entity.id
_entity.type
_entity.pdbx_description
1 polymer ?
#
loop_
_entity_poly.entity_id
_entity_poly.type
_entity_poly.pdbx_seq_one_letter_code
_entity_poly.pdbx_strand_id
1 'polypeptide(L)'
;MSSYSYEPPRPAAIYSFAALKSKQREIKDRADREVVHITENGNAAYVFCSEEVFARAKAQAIEDALYEKELRETIARGREDVEAGRYVVGVEGAIARMREIWGEDD
;
A
#
# COMPACT_ATOMS: atom_id res chain seq x y z
N MET A 1 6.49 19.12 -2.26
CA MET A 1 5.20 18.41 -2.39
C MET A 1 5.39 17.28 -3.37
N SER A 2 5.59 16.05 -2.86
CA SER A 2 5.59 14.86 -3.71
C SER A 2 4.15 14.64 -4.17
N SER A 3 3.87 14.80 -5.46
CA SER A 3 2.57 14.46 -6.01
C SER A 3 2.37 12.96 -5.89
N TYR A 4 1.48 12.52 -5.01
CA TYR A 4 0.95 11.16 -5.05
C TYR A 4 0.11 11.03 -6.32
N SER A 5 0.75 10.76 -7.46
CA SER A 5 0.07 10.32 -8.66
C SER A 5 -0.31 8.86 -8.44
N TYR A 6 -1.60 8.61 -8.21
CA TYR A 6 -2.15 7.27 -8.25
C TYR A 6 -1.96 6.72 -9.67
N GLU A 7 -0.92 5.92 -9.87
CA GLU A 7 -0.85 5.02 -11.02
C GLU A 7 -1.73 3.81 -10.69
N PRO A 8 -2.77 3.52 -11.49
CA PRO A 8 -3.55 2.31 -11.29
C PRO A 8 -2.62 1.09 -11.42
N PRO A 9 -2.85 0.02 -10.63
CA PRO A 9 -2.05 -1.18 -10.72
C PRO A 9 -2.05 -1.67 -12.18
N ARG A 10 -0.86 -1.78 -12.77
CA ARG A 10 -0.72 -2.35 -14.11
C ARG A 10 -1.29 -3.77 -14.09
N PRO A 11 -2.07 -4.16 -15.12
CA PRO A 11 -2.62 -5.50 -15.18
C PRO A 11 -1.47 -6.51 -15.08
N ALA A 12 -1.61 -7.46 -14.16
CA ALA A 12 -0.59 -8.47 -13.92
C ALA A 12 -0.23 -9.18 -15.23
N ALA A 13 1.07 -9.38 -15.47
CA ALA A 13 1.50 -10.11 -16.66
C ALA A 13 1.14 -11.60 -16.49
N ILE A 14 0.27 -12.13 -17.36
CA ILE A 14 -0.21 -13.51 -17.28
C ILE A 14 0.34 -14.32 -18.45
N TYR A 15 1.00 -15.45 -18.15
CA TYR A 15 1.49 -16.39 -19.14
C TYR A 15 1.00 -17.81 -18.82
N SER A 16 0.87 -18.65 -19.84
CA SER A 16 0.60 -20.07 -19.62
C SER A 16 1.88 -20.82 -19.24
N PHE A 17 1.75 -21.98 -18.59
CA PHE A 17 2.89 -22.85 -18.30
C PHE A 17 3.66 -23.26 -19.58
N ALA A 18 2.95 -23.45 -20.70
CA ALA A 18 3.59 -23.73 -21.99
C ALA A 18 4.46 -22.54 -22.49
N ALA A 19 4.02 -21.30 -22.23
CA ALA A 19 4.76 -20.11 -22.61
C ALA A 19 6.06 -19.93 -21.81
N LEU A 20 6.12 -20.42 -20.57
CA LEU A 20 7.38 -20.45 -19.79
C LEU A 20 8.50 -21.16 -20.55
N LYS A 21 8.19 -22.23 -21.30
CA LYS A 21 9.20 -22.98 -22.04
C LYS A 21 9.61 -22.28 -23.34
N SER A 22 8.65 -21.72 -24.08
CA SER A 22 8.89 -21.14 -25.41
C SER A 22 9.31 -19.67 -25.39
N LYS A 23 9.02 -18.93 -24.31
CA LYS A 23 9.28 -17.48 -24.16
C LYS A 23 10.12 -17.13 -22.94
N GLN A 24 11.04 -18.01 -22.55
CA GLN A 24 11.84 -17.87 -21.31
C GLN A 24 12.47 -16.49 -21.13
N ARG A 25 13.09 -15.93 -22.18
CA ARG A 25 13.79 -14.64 -22.09
C ARG A 25 12.83 -13.50 -21.78
N GLU A 26 11.74 -13.39 -22.54
CA GLU A 26 10.71 -12.37 -22.36
C GLU A 26 10.11 -12.43 -20.94
N ILE A 27 9.81 -13.65 -20.47
CA ILE A 27 9.21 -13.85 -19.15
C ILE A 27 10.21 -13.54 -18.03
N LYS A 28 11.50 -13.85 -18.19
CA LYS A 28 12.55 -13.47 -17.23
C LYS A 28 12.75 -11.95 -17.17
N ASP A 29 12.83 -11.29 -18.32
CA ASP A 29 12.99 -9.83 -18.39
C ASP A 29 11.82 -9.10 -17.70
N ARG A 30 10.61 -9.70 -17.75
CA ARG A 30 9.43 -9.24 -17.01
C ARG A 30 9.52 -9.56 -15.51
N ALA A 31 9.88 -10.80 -15.17
CA ALA A 31 10.03 -11.30 -13.80
C ALA A 31 11.06 -10.54 -12.96
N ASP A 32 12.05 -9.91 -13.61
CA ASP A 32 13.03 -9.01 -12.96
C ASP A 32 12.42 -7.67 -12.55
N ARG A 33 11.22 -7.33 -13.03
CA ARG A 33 10.56 -6.03 -12.81
C ARG A 33 9.27 -6.17 -12.03
N GLU A 34 8.53 -7.25 -12.23
CA GLU A 34 7.19 -7.47 -11.69
C GLU A 34 6.87 -8.94 -11.40
N VAL A 35 5.84 -9.17 -10.58
CA VAL A 35 5.31 -10.52 -10.36
C VAL A 35 4.53 -10.96 -11.60
N VAL A 36 4.98 -12.05 -12.22
CA VAL A 36 4.32 -12.67 -13.37
C VAL A 36 3.44 -13.81 -12.89
N HIS A 37 2.20 -13.87 -13.35
CA HIS A 37 1.27 -14.94 -13.03
C HIS A 37 1.33 -16.04 -14.09
N ILE A 38 1.43 -17.28 -13.63
CA ILE A 38 1.49 -18.46 -14.48
C ILE A 38 0.21 -19.27 -14.32
N THR A 39 -0.46 -19.52 -15.45
CA THR A 39 -1.70 -20.29 -15.50
C THR A 39 -1.49 -21.66 -16.11
N GLU A 40 -2.26 -22.63 -15.60
CA GLU A 40 -2.44 -23.94 -16.21
C GLU A 40 -3.94 -24.17 -16.39
N ASN A 41 -4.36 -24.46 -17.63
CA ASN A 41 -5.78 -24.64 -18.00
C ASN A 41 -6.71 -23.47 -17.61
N GLY A 42 -6.19 -22.24 -17.57
CA GLY A 42 -6.98 -21.04 -17.26
C GLY A 42 -7.10 -20.71 -15.77
N ASN A 43 -6.64 -21.58 -14.88
CA ASN A 43 -6.49 -21.26 -13.46
C ASN A 43 -5.08 -20.73 -13.18
N ALA A 44 -4.98 -19.54 -12.59
CA ALA A 44 -3.73 -19.03 -12.05
C ALA A 44 -3.38 -19.81 -10.79
N ALA A 45 -2.27 -20.55 -10.81
CA ALA A 45 -1.83 -21.38 -9.68
C ALA A 45 -0.44 -20.99 -9.16
N TYR A 46 0.37 -20.27 -9.96
CA TYR A 46 1.76 -19.97 -9.61
C TYR A 46 2.14 -18.54 -9.98
N VAL A 47 3.17 -18.03 -9.30
CA VAL A 47 3.84 -16.78 -9.62
C VAL A 47 5.30 -17.03 -9.98
N PHE A 48 5.86 -16.21 -10.87
CA PHE A 48 7.25 -16.23 -11.28
C PHE A 48 7.82 -14.81 -11.23
N CYS A 49 8.89 -14.61 -10.46
CA CYS A 49 9.59 -13.33 -10.32
C CYS A 49 11.02 -13.58 -9.82
N SER A 50 11.89 -12.57 -9.93
CA SER A 50 13.18 -12.60 -9.23
C SER A 50 12.97 -12.58 -7.71
N GLU A 51 13.96 -13.05 -6.95
CA GLU A 51 13.90 -13.01 -5.49
C GLU A 51 13.78 -11.58 -4.95
N GLU A 52 14.43 -10.62 -5.59
CA GLU A 52 14.35 -9.21 -5.25
C GLU A 52 12.92 -8.67 -5.41
N VAL A 53 12.27 -8.98 -6.54
CA VAL A 53 10.88 -8.59 -6.79
C VAL A 53 9.95 -9.23 -5.78
N PHE A 54 10.17 -10.51 -5.44
CA PHE A 54 9.38 -11.20 -4.43
C PHE A 54 9.53 -10.57 -3.03
N ALA A 55 10.76 -10.27 -2.61
CA ALA A 55 11.04 -9.63 -1.33
C ALA A 55 10.40 -8.24 -1.25
N ARG A 56 10.51 -7.44 -2.32
CA ARG A 56 9.87 -6.13 -2.41
C ARG A 56 8.34 -6.23 -2.36
N ALA A 57 7.75 -7.16 -3.11
CA ALA A 57 6.31 -7.35 -3.12
C ALA A 57 5.77 -7.74 -1.73
N LYS A 58 6.49 -8.59 -0.99
CA LYS A 58 6.16 -8.93 0.40
C LYS A 58 6.25 -7.73 1.33
N ALA A 59 7.32 -6.95 1.23
CA ALA A 59 7.50 -5.76 2.06
C ALA A 59 6.37 -4.74 1.81
N GLN A 60 6.03 -4.49 0.54
CA GLN A 60 4.93 -3.60 0.17
C GLN A 60 3.59 -4.10 0.71
N ALA A 61 3.29 -5.40 0.57
CA ALA A 61 2.04 -5.95 1.09
C ALA A 61 1.91 -5.82 2.62
N ILE A 62 3.01 -5.89 3.35
CA ILE A 62 3.03 -5.64 4.80
C ILE A 62 2.78 -4.16 5.08
N GLU A 63 3.48 -3.25 4.38
CA GLU A 63 3.31 -1.81 4.52
C GLU A 63 1.88 -1.38 4.23
N ASP A 64 1.30 -1.83 3.13
CA ASP A 64 -0.08 -1.53 2.72
C ASP A 64 -1.07 -2.00 3.79
N ALA A 65 -0.89 -3.22 4.32
CA ALA A 65 -1.77 -3.78 5.35
C ALA A 65 -1.67 -3.01 6.68
N LEU A 66 -0.47 -2.60 7.07
CA LEU A 66 -0.25 -1.77 8.26
C LEU A 66 -0.86 -0.38 8.07
N TYR A 67 -0.65 0.24 6.92
CA TYR A 67 -1.22 1.54 6.57
C TYR A 67 -2.75 1.50 6.60
N GLU A 68 -3.38 0.50 5.98
CA GLU A 68 -4.84 0.34 5.99
C GLU A 68 -5.38 0.19 7.43
N LYS A 69 -4.68 -0.60 8.25
CA LYS A 69 -5.03 -0.78 9.66
C LYS A 69 -4.92 0.54 10.43
N GLU A 70 -3.80 1.24 10.33
CA GLU A 70 -3.57 2.52 11.04
C GLU A 70 -4.55 3.60 10.61
N LEU A 71 -4.88 3.66 9.32
CA LEU A 71 -5.88 4.58 8.79
C LEU A 71 -7.27 4.27 9.38
N ARG A 72 -7.67 3.00 9.39
CA ARG A 72 -8.95 2.56 9.97
C ARG A 72 -9.03 2.92 11.45
N GLU A 73 -7.98 2.64 12.21
CA GLU A 73 -7.92 2.94 13.65
C GLU A 73 -7.94 4.44 13.92
N THR A 74 -7.23 5.24 13.12
CA THR A 74 -7.22 6.71 13.26
C THR A 74 -8.59 7.31 12.99
N ILE A 75 -9.28 6.84 11.95
CA ILE A 75 -10.65 7.27 11.65
C ILE A 75 -11.62 6.87 12.78
N ALA A 76 -11.50 5.64 13.30
CA ALA A 76 -12.33 5.18 14.41
C ALA A 76 -12.14 6.06 15.66
N ARG A 77 -10.89 6.28 16.07
CA ARG A 77 -10.57 7.18 17.19
C ARG A 77 -11.09 8.60 16.97
N GLY A 78 -10.92 9.15 15.77
CA GLY A 78 -11.42 10.48 15.44
C GLY A 78 -12.94 10.60 15.57
N ARG A 79 -13.70 9.55 15.22
CA ARG A 79 -15.15 9.51 15.43
C ARG A 79 -15.50 9.49 16.92
N GLU A 80 -14.80 8.67 17.70
CA GLU A 80 -14.98 8.61 19.15
C GLU A 80 -14.62 9.95 19.82
N ASP A 81 -13.59 10.64 19.35
CA ASP A 81 -13.21 11.97 19.84
C ASP A 81 -14.30 13.01 19.57
N VAL A 82 -14.92 12.98 18.38
CA VAL A 82 -16.04 13.86 18.05
C VAL A 82 -17.25 13.56 18.93
N GLU A 83 -17.64 12.29 19.08
CA GLU A 83 -18.78 11.88 19.92
C GLU A 83 -18.58 12.27 21.39
N ALA A 84 -17.34 12.17 21.88
CA ALA A 84 -17.00 12.54 23.25
C ALA A 84 -16.69 14.03 23.45
N GLY A 85 -16.81 14.87 22.41
CA GLY A 85 -16.51 16.30 22.48
C GLY A 85 -15.02 16.63 22.66
N ARG A 86 -14.12 15.69 22.39
CA ARG A 86 -12.65 15.86 22.46
C ARG A 86 -12.10 16.49 21.19
N TYR A 87 -12.69 17.62 20.77
CA TYR A 87 -12.24 18.38 19.62
C TYR A 87 -12.33 19.87 19.89
N VAL A 88 -11.66 20.67 19.05
CA VAL A 88 -11.74 22.13 19.07
C VAL A 88 -12.24 22.64 17.73
N VAL A 89 -12.86 23.82 17.74
CA VAL A 89 -13.44 24.44 16.54
C VAL A 89 -12.63 25.69 16.18
N GLY A 90 -12.30 25.82 14.90
CA GLY A 90 -11.63 26.99 14.37
C GLY A 90 -10.12 27.04 14.65
N VAL A 91 -9.45 27.94 13.94
CA VAL A 91 -7.98 28.08 13.98
C VAL A 91 -7.51 28.56 15.36
N GLU A 92 -8.23 29.50 15.98
CA GLU A 92 -7.89 30.03 17.30
C GLU A 92 -7.94 28.94 18.38
N GLY A 93 -9.00 28.12 18.38
CA GLY A 93 -9.14 26.98 19.30
C GLY A 93 -8.05 25.92 19.09
N ALA A 94 -7.64 25.68 17.84
CA ALA A 94 -6.53 24.80 17.53
C ALA A 94 -5.19 25.34 18.07
N ILE A 95 -4.90 26.62 17.86
CA ILE A 95 -3.66 27.26 18.36
C ILE A 95 -3.62 27.23 19.89
N ALA A 96 -4.72 27.59 20.56
CA ALA A 96 -4.80 27.55 22.02
C ALA A 96 -4.53 26.13 22.55
N ARG A 97 -5.18 25.12 21.94
CA ARG A 97 -4.98 23.73 22.33
C ARG A 97 -3.55 23.23 22.08
N MET A 98 -2.90 23.66 21.00
CA MET A 98 -1.50 23.32 20.73
C MET A 98 -0.55 23.90 21.77
N ARG A 99 -0.75 25.16 22.19
CA ARG A 99 0.04 25.79 23.26
C ARG A 99 -0.07 25.03 24.57
N GLU A 100 -1.29 24.64 24.96
CA GLU A 100 -1.52 23.81 26.15
C GLU A 100 -0.79 22.45 26.09
N ILE A 101 -0.80 21.79 24.92
CA ILE A 101 -0.17 20.47 24.75
C ILE A 101 1.37 20.59 24.77
N TRP A 102 1.92 21.65 24.17
CA TRP A 102 3.36 21.84 24.03
C TRP A 102 4.01 22.56 25.21
N GLY A 103 3.22 22.98 26.21
CA GLY A 103 3.74 23.57 27.45
C GLY A 103 4.44 24.91 27.22
N GLU A 104 4.04 25.66 26.20
CA GLU A 104 4.40 27.07 26.05
C GLU A 104 3.44 27.91 26.91
N ASP A 105 3.60 27.78 28.23
CA ASP A 105 3.13 28.79 29.16
C ASP A 105 4.09 30.00 29.01
N ASP A 106 3.56 31.18 28.68
CA ASP A 106 4.29 32.46 28.80
C ASP A 106 4.73 32.69 30.26
#